data_AF-A0A930HVX5-F1
#
_entry.id   AF-A0A930HVX5-F1
#
_cell.length_a   1.000
_cell.length_b   1.000
_cell.length_c   1.000
_cell.angle_alpha   90.00
_cell.angle_beta   90.00
_cell.angle_gamma   90.00
#
_symmetry.space_group_name_H-M   'P 1'
#
loop_
_entity.id
_entity.type
_entity.pdbx_description
1 polymer ?
#
loop_
_entity_poly.entity_id
_entity_poly.type
_entity_poly.pdbx_seq_one_letter_code
_entity_poly.pdbx_strand_id
1 'polypeptide(L)'
;MHTQAIGIPGKHIQLRALSQEDLPLLLSWENDPEGWYSSGTINPLSPDFIQRYITASSTHILETGSMSLIIEGLKTRSALG
;
A
#
# COMPACT_ATOMS: atom_id res chain seq x y z
N MET A 1 14.24 -12.00 9.60
CA MET A 1 15.12 -10.84 9.35
C MET A 1 14.23 -9.77 8.75
N HIS A 2 13.83 -8.76 9.53
CA HIS A 2 13.01 -7.66 9.01
C HIS A 2 13.95 -6.68 8.31
N THR A 3 13.95 -6.72 6.98
CA THR A 3 14.58 -5.70 6.15
C THR A 3 13.95 -4.36 6.53
N GLN A 4 14.74 -3.43 7.06
CA GLN A 4 14.31 -2.04 7.16
C GLN A 4 14.11 -1.55 5.73
N ALA A 5 12.85 -1.42 5.32
CA ALA A 5 12.51 -0.77 4.06
C ALA A 5 13.05 0.67 4.13
N ILE A 6 13.99 1.00 3.25
CA ILE A 6 14.51 2.37 3.09
C ILE A 6 13.35 3.20 2.55
N GLY A 7 12.69 3.96 3.42
CA GLY A 7 11.59 4.86 3.09
C GLY A 7 12.01 6.32 3.10
N ILE A 8 11.14 7.19 2.60
CA ILE A 8 11.29 8.65 2.70
C ILE A 8 10.81 9.06 4.10
N PRO A 9 11.71 9.53 5.00
CA PRO A 9 11.36 9.78 6.39
C PRO A 9 10.66 11.13 6.57
N GLY A 10 9.67 11.16 7.46
CA GLY A 10 9.06 12.36 8.00
C GLY A 10 9.20 12.43 9.53
N LYS A 11 8.56 13.42 10.17
CA LYS A 11 8.60 13.57 11.63
C LYS A 11 7.83 12.48 12.39
N HIS A 12 6.74 11.98 11.81
CA HIS A 12 5.82 11.03 12.46
C HIS A 12 5.54 9.79 11.61
N ILE A 13 5.79 9.89 10.31
CA ILE A 13 5.52 8.85 9.33
C ILE A 13 6.77 8.63 8.47
N GLN A 14 6.84 7.48 7.80
CA GLN A 14 7.73 7.27 6.66
C GLN A 14 6.92 6.76 5.48
N LEU A 15 7.31 7.15 4.26
CA LEU A 15 6.74 6.58 3.05
C LEU A 15 7.64 5.45 2.58
N ARG A 16 7.14 4.23 2.52
CA ARG A 16 7.90 3.06 2.09
C ARG A 16 7.24 2.37 0.90
N ALA A 17 8.01 1.56 0.17
CA ALA A 17 7.45 0.72 -0.87
C ALA A 17 6.43 -0.29 -0.31
N LEU A 18 5.49 -0.72 -1.16
CA LEU A 18 4.59 -1.82 -0.85
C LEU A 18 5.40 -3.12 -0.69
N SER A 19 5.00 -3.95 0.24
CA SER A 19 5.56 -5.28 0.49
C SER A 19 4.46 -6.33 0.41
N GLN A 20 4.84 -7.58 0.15
CA GLN A 20 3.88 -8.70 0.14
C GLN A 20 3.19 -8.90 1.50
N GLU A 21 3.80 -8.42 2.59
CA GLU A 21 3.19 -8.42 3.92
C GLU A 21 2.01 -7.47 4.06
N ASP A 22 1.88 -6.47 3.17
CA ASP A 22 0.77 -5.51 3.17
C ASP A 22 -0.50 -6.07 2.51
N LEU A 23 -0.41 -7.22 1.82
CA LEU A 23 -1.53 -7.81 1.08
C LEU A 23 -2.82 -7.96 1.92
N PRO A 24 -2.81 -8.50 3.15
CA PRO A 24 -4.03 -8.65 3.93
C PRO A 24 -4.67 -7.30 4.30
N LEU A 25 -3.83 -6.29 4.55
CA LEU A 25 -4.28 -4.95 4.91
C LEU A 25 -4.88 -4.23 3.72
N LEU A 26 -4.20 -4.26 2.56
CA LEU A 26 -4.71 -3.69 1.32
C LEU A 26 -6.01 -4.35 0.89
N LEU A 27 -6.14 -5.68 1.04
CA LEU A 27 -7.41 -6.38 0.79
C LEU A 27 -8.52 -5.86 1.70
N SER A 28 -8.23 -5.60 2.97
CA SER A 28 -9.23 -5.08 3.91
C SER A 28 -9.68 -3.67 3.55
N TRP A 29 -8.77 -2.80 3.12
CA TRP A 29 -9.10 -1.42 2.73
C TRP A 29 -9.86 -1.35 1.42
N GLU A 30 -9.35 -2.03 0.39
CA GLU A 30 -9.92 -2.00 -0.96
C GLU A 30 -11.26 -2.73 -1.04
N ASN A 31 -11.55 -3.63 -0.09
CA ASN A 31 -12.82 -4.33 0.01
C ASN A 31 -13.70 -3.85 1.17
N ASP A 32 -13.42 -2.68 1.77
CA ASP A 32 -14.28 -2.08 2.77
C ASP A 32 -15.47 -1.35 2.09
N PRO A 33 -16.72 -1.83 2.25
CA PRO A 33 -17.88 -1.20 1.65
C PRO A 33 -18.10 0.24 2.10
N GLU A 34 -17.72 0.59 3.33
CA GLU A 34 -17.82 1.96 3.83
C GLU A 34 -16.90 2.91 3.03
N GLY A 35 -15.74 2.42 2.60
CA GLY A 35 -14.83 3.12 1.72
C GLY A 35 -15.41 3.36 0.32
N TRP A 36 -16.10 2.38 -0.25
CA TRP A 36 -16.69 2.48 -1.60
C TRP A 36 -17.76 3.55 -1.74
N TYR A 37 -18.55 3.78 -0.68
CA TYR A 37 -19.55 4.86 -0.69
C TYR A 37 -18.92 6.25 -0.89
N SER A 38 -17.68 6.43 -0.43
CA SER A 38 -16.94 7.70 -0.59
C SER A 38 -16.30 7.86 -1.97
N SER A 39 -15.95 6.76 -2.64
CA SER A 39 -15.28 6.75 -3.96
C SER A 39 -16.23 6.61 -5.15
N GLY A 40 -17.52 6.31 -4.90
CA GLY A 40 -18.55 6.18 -5.94
C GLY A 40 -18.35 4.97 -6.87
N THR A 41 -17.45 4.06 -6.51
CA THR A 41 -17.10 2.87 -7.30
C THR A 41 -17.11 1.64 -6.40
N ILE A 42 -17.85 0.60 -6.80
CA ILE A 42 -17.81 -0.72 -6.15
C ILE A 42 -16.91 -1.60 -7.01
N ASN A 43 -15.71 -1.90 -6.53
CA ASN A 43 -14.79 -2.79 -7.24
C ASN A 43 -14.09 -3.72 -6.23
N PRO A 44 -14.71 -4.85 -5.86
CA PRO A 44 -14.06 -5.81 -5.00
C PRO A 44 -12.81 -6.38 -5.68
N LEU A 45 -11.67 -6.21 -5.03
CA LEU A 45 -10.38 -6.67 -5.53
C LEU A 45 -10.04 -8.05 -4.98
N SER A 46 -9.64 -8.96 -5.86
CA SER A 46 -9.19 -10.28 -5.46
C SER A 46 -7.78 -10.25 -4.86
N PRO A 47 -7.42 -11.23 -4.01
CA PRO A 47 -6.05 -11.39 -3.52
C PRO A 47 -5.02 -11.45 -4.63
N ASP A 48 -5.32 -12.17 -5.73
CA ASP A 48 -4.44 -12.26 -6.89
C ASP A 48 -4.21 -10.90 -7.56
N PHE A 49 -5.24 -10.07 -7.63
CA PHE A 49 -5.12 -8.73 -8.21
C PHE A 49 -4.19 -7.86 -7.36
N ILE A 50 -4.41 -7.80 -6.03
CA ILE A 50 -3.59 -6.97 -5.14
C ILE A 50 -2.15 -7.50 -5.09
N GLN A 51 -1.94 -8.82 -5.11
CA GLN A 51 -0.59 -9.39 -5.13
C GLN A 51 0.18 -9.01 -6.41
N ARG A 52 -0.48 -9.05 -7.57
CA ARG A 52 0.09 -8.56 -8.84
C ARG A 52 0.36 -7.07 -8.80
N TYR A 53 -0.54 -6.30 -8.19
CA TYR A 53 -0.37 -4.86 -8.03
C TYR A 53 0.85 -4.51 -7.14
N ILE A 54 1.01 -5.15 -5.97
CA ILE A 54 2.20 -4.98 -5.12
C ILE A 54 3.48 -5.29 -5.93
N THR A 55 3.46 -6.38 -6.68
CA THR A 55 4.62 -6.79 -7.50
C THR A 55 4.93 -5.75 -8.58
N ALA A 56 3.91 -5.27 -9.29
CA ALA A 56 4.06 -4.25 -10.33
C ALA A 56 4.43 -2.87 -9.77
N SER A 57 4.04 -2.55 -8.53
CA SER A 57 4.38 -1.28 -7.87
C SER A 57 5.88 -1.15 -7.57
N SER A 58 6.61 -2.26 -7.62
CA SER A 58 8.08 -2.29 -7.51
C SER A 58 8.79 -1.83 -8.79
N THR A 59 8.05 -1.63 -9.89
CA THR A 59 8.57 -1.14 -11.16
C THR A 59 8.90 0.35 -11.07
N HIS A 60 9.89 0.79 -11.84
CA HIS A 60 10.42 2.16 -11.76
C HIS A 60 9.37 3.20 -12.19
N ILE A 61 9.31 4.35 -11.48
CA ILE A 61 8.33 5.43 -11.72
C ILE A 61 8.33 5.97 -13.15
N LEU A 62 9.48 5.90 -13.84
CA LEU A 62 9.61 6.34 -15.23
C LEU A 62 8.85 5.45 -16.21
N GLU A 63 8.59 4.20 -15.84
CA GLU A 63 7.84 3.24 -16.66
C GLU A 63 6.34 3.30 -16.37
N THR A 64 5.97 3.50 -15.11
CA THR A 64 4.57 3.49 -14.64
C THR A 64 3.90 4.87 -14.63
N GLY A 65 4.69 5.95 -14.70
CA GLY A 65 4.22 7.35 -14.57
C GLY A 65 3.71 7.72 -13.19
N SER A 66 3.71 6.77 -12.24
CA SER A 66 3.18 6.93 -10.89
C SER A 66 3.87 5.94 -9.94
N MET A 67 3.92 6.27 -8.65
CA MET A 67 4.51 5.42 -7.62
C MET A 67 3.53 5.32 -6.46
N SER A 68 3.24 4.09 -6.04
CA SER A 68 2.41 3.81 -4.88
C SER A 68 3.31 3.53 -3.69
N LEU A 69 2.99 4.13 -2.54
CA LEU A 69 3.77 4.04 -1.32
C LEU A 69 2.83 3.81 -0.14
N ILE A 70 3.32 3.10 0.87
CA ILE A 70 2.66 2.94 2.16
C ILE A 70 3.14 4.05 3.10
N ILE A 71 2.19 4.71 3.75
CA ILE A 71 2.39 5.57 4.90
C ILE A 71 2.53 4.68 6.12
N GLU A 72 3.73 4.60 6.68
CA GLU A 72 3.99 3.87 7.91
C GLU A 72 4.16 4.82 9.10
N GLY A 73 3.44 4.57 10.18
CA GLY A 73 3.60 5.31 11.43
C GLY A 73 4.89 4.94 12.14
N LEU A 74 5.79 5.90 12.39
CA LEU A 74 7.09 5.62 13.01
C LEU A 74 6.99 5.09 14.45
N LYS A 75 5.95 5.52 15.18
CA LYS A 75 5.71 5.07 16.57
C LYS A 75 5.05 3.70 16.64
N THR A 76 4.06 3.46 15.78
CA THR A 76 3.26 2.23 15.79
C THR A 76 3.89 1.11 14.96
N ARG A 77 4.76 1.47 14.02
CA ARG A 77 5.32 0.58 12.98
C ARG A 77 4.22 -0.16 12.22
N SER A 78 3.12 0.56 11.96
CA SER A 78 1.96 0.06 11.24
C SER A 78 1.74 0.88 9.99
N ALA A 79 1.30 0.23 8.92
CA ALA A 79 0.76 0.90 7.76
C ALA A 79 -0.53 1.63 8.16
N LEU A 80 -0.66 2.87 7.70
CA LEU A 80 -1.74 3.80 8.02
C LEU A 80 -2.58 4.17 6.78
N GLY A 81 -2.01 4.01 5.59
CA GLY A 81 -2.61 4.31 4.30
C GLY A 81 -1.59 4.22 3.17
#